data_AF-A0A9J7L872-F1
#
_entry.id   AF-A0A9J7L872-F1
#
_cell.length_a   1.000
_cell.length_b   1.000
_cell.length_c   1.000
_cell.angle_alpha   90.00
_cell.angle_beta   90.00
_cell.angle_gamma   90.00
#
_symmetry.space_group_name_H-M   'P 1'
#
loop_
_entity.id
_entity.type
_entity.pdbx_description
1 polymer ?
#
loop_
_entity_poly.entity_id
_entity_poly.type
_entity_poly.pdbx_seq_one_letter_code
_entity_poly.pdbx_strand_id
1 'polypeptide(L)'
;MSLKPQTFSCGSGEFFNIDQQTCQRCPPGTYSLGGGVLFDHWEALPGGFTTSADIGDYSYSSQTNCSSVTWEPKGDFIASGSGDCTTTLVYSANLKKAGKITFTYHIFMSCWAMIMFDMGVSDRVITYLKAGKITFTYQYIDDNTIFHVYVQNEQCQTVMDSDTNKWPDTTEEGAWKEESIDLTSGNNVIYWKTTGLSFGNERKPKPVFIKKITIEGVAYTSECTKCPPGTYTDQPGQSECKVCEENHHQPQPGQRNCQNCPRNHYAEAGAAQCTPMPACEAKDYFETHTPCDENKQTQLMYKWIEPKICRDDVNGAVKLPASGAKEPCPPCNPGMAFPNQTATVCEFCPAQQYSEGEQRG
;
A
#
# COMPACT_ATOMS: atom_id res chain seq x y z
N MET A 1 12.74 6.60 46.49
CA MET A 1 12.12 5.72 45.48
C MET A 1 11.78 6.57 44.27
N SER A 2 12.60 6.50 43.21
CA SER A 2 12.35 7.27 41.99
C SER A 2 11.34 6.49 41.15
N LEU A 3 10.13 7.02 40.99
CA LEU A 3 9.15 6.50 40.03
C LEU A 3 9.77 6.66 38.64
N LYS A 4 10.18 5.53 38.03
CA LYS A 4 10.49 5.52 36.59
C LYS A 4 9.18 5.83 35.86
N PRO A 5 9.14 6.80 34.93
CA PRO A 5 8.00 6.91 34.04
C PRO A 5 7.97 5.62 33.20
N GLN A 6 6.99 4.74 33.47
CA GLN A 6 6.70 3.66 32.55
C GLN A 6 6.29 4.31 31.23
N THR A 7 7.02 4.04 30.16
CA THR A 7 6.63 4.39 28.79
C THR A 7 5.38 3.57 28.45
N PHE A 8 4.21 4.09 28.78
CA PHE A 8 2.94 3.42 28.55
C PHE A 8 2.63 3.49 27.05
N SER A 9 2.71 2.35 26.36
CA SER A 9 2.33 2.22 24.95
C SER A 9 1.49 0.97 24.80
N CYS A 10 0.35 1.09 24.13
CA CYS A 10 -0.54 -0.05 23.91
C CYS A 10 -0.06 -0.95 22.78
N GLY A 11 -0.46 -2.23 22.83
CA GLY A 11 -0.17 -3.18 21.78
C GLY A 11 -0.95 -2.87 20.50
N SER A 12 -0.56 -3.49 19.40
CA SER A 12 -1.36 -3.46 18.17
C SER A 12 -2.78 -3.97 18.45
N GLY A 13 -3.77 -3.28 17.91
CA GLY A 13 -5.19 -3.50 18.19
C GLY A 13 -5.69 -2.88 19.49
N GLU A 14 -4.88 -2.14 20.22
CA GLU A 14 -5.27 -1.51 21.48
C GLU A 14 -5.08 0.01 21.45
N PHE A 15 -5.88 0.72 22.24
CA PHE A 15 -5.77 2.15 22.48
C PHE A 15 -5.67 2.44 23.97
N PHE A 16 -5.09 3.59 24.33
CA PHE A 16 -4.94 3.99 25.72
C PHE A 16 -6.19 4.73 26.21
N ASN A 17 -6.92 4.12 27.14
CA ASN A 17 -8.05 4.77 27.80
C ASN A 17 -7.52 5.67 28.93
N ILE A 18 -7.68 6.98 28.77
CA ILE A 18 -7.15 7.98 29.71
C ILE A 18 -7.85 7.94 31.07
N ASP A 19 -9.16 7.66 31.10
CA ASP A 19 -9.96 7.61 32.32
C ASP A 19 -9.60 6.40 33.18
N GLN A 20 -9.29 5.28 32.53
CA GLN A 20 -8.99 4.01 33.18
C GLN A 20 -7.49 3.73 33.29
N GLN A 21 -6.63 4.61 32.74
CA GLN A 21 -5.18 4.47 32.68
C GLN A 21 -4.71 3.08 32.23
N THR A 22 -5.44 2.47 31.27
CA THR A 22 -5.21 1.10 30.82
C THR A 22 -5.37 0.97 29.31
N CYS A 23 -4.69 0.01 28.71
CA CYS A 23 -4.88 -0.33 27.30
C CYS A 23 -6.17 -1.14 27.11
N GLN A 24 -6.96 -0.76 26.12
CA GLN A 24 -8.19 -1.43 25.76
C GLN A 24 -8.16 -1.85 24.30
N ARG A 25 -8.77 -2.99 23.99
CA ARG A 25 -8.92 -3.46 22.62
C ARG A 25 -9.84 -2.54 21.84
N CYS A 26 -9.45 -2.27 20.60
CA CYS A 26 -10.27 -1.52 19.67
C CYS A 26 -11.61 -2.22 19.44
N PRO A 27 -12.74 -1.49 19.44
CA PRO A 27 -14.03 -2.09 19.12
C PRO A 27 -14.09 -2.51 17.64
N PRO A 28 -14.95 -3.46 17.26
CA PRO A 28 -15.14 -3.83 15.85
C PRO A 28 -15.62 -2.63 15.03
N GLY A 29 -15.11 -2.54 13.80
CA GLY A 29 -15.18 -1.37 12.93
C GLY A 29 -14.00 -0.41 13.06
N THR A 30 -13.11 -0.65 14.02
CA THR A 30 -11.93 0.18 14.23
C THR A 30 -10.66 -0.67 14.34
N TYR A 31 -9.51 -0.02 14.19
CA TYR A 31 -8.21 -0.64 14.30
C TYR A 31 -7.20 0.29 15.00
N SER A 32 -6.07 -0.26 15.41
CA SER A 32 -4.97 0.49 16.00
C SER A 32 -3.64 -0.18 15.74
N LEU A 33 -2.61 0.59 15.41
CA LEU A 33 -1.24 0.07 15.34
C LEU A 33 -0.59 -0.05 16.75
N GLY A 34 -1.27 0.40 17.81
CA GLY A 34 -0.83 0.42 19.21
C GLY A 34 0.05 1.61 19.57
N GLY A 35 1.00 1.91 18.70
CA GLY A 35 1.89 3.07 18.79
C GLY A 35 2.21 3.63 17.41
N GLY A 36 1.25 3.60 16.48
CA GLY A 36 1.41 4.12 15.13
C GLY A 36 0.13 4.74 14.58
N VAL A 37 0.27 5.53 13.52
CA VAL A 37 -0.82 6.15 12.78
C VAL A 37 -0.71 5.74 11.31
N LEU A 38 -1.84 5.40 10.69
CA LEU A 38 -1.92 5.02 9.28
C LEU A 38 -2.88 5.97 8.56
N PHE A 39 -2.44 6.48 7.41
CA PHE A 39 -3.22 7.27 6.46
C PHE A 39 -3.18 6.58 5.10
N ASP A 40 -4.28 5.99 4.69
CA ASP A 40 -4.45 5.27 3.42
C ASP A 40 -5.79 5.56 2.73
N HIS A 41 -6.55 6.52 3.27
CA HIS A 41 -7.82 6.98 2.71
C HIS A 41 -7.83 8.51 2.64
N TRP A 42 -8.14 9.05 1.45
CA TRP A 42 -7.95 10.47 1.14
C TRP A 42 -9.21 11.08 0.53
N GLU A 43 -10.37 10.91 1.16
CA GLU A 43 -11.58 11.71 0.86
C GLU A 43 -11.40 13.18 1.25
N ALA A 44 -10.68 13.41 2.35
CA ALA A 44 -10.29 14.72 2.84
C ALA A 44 -8.90 14.62 3.48
N LEU A 45 -8.21 15.74 3.60
CA LEU A 45 -6.94 15.79 4.32
C LEU A 45 -7.19 15.52 5.83
N PRO A 46 -6.62 14.47 6.44
CA PRO A 46 -6.85 14.17 7.85
C PRO A 46 -6.34 15.28 8.77
N GLY A 47 -6.90 15.38 9.98
CA GLY A 47 -6.41 16.31 10.99
C GLY A 47 -4.92 16.07 11.31
N GLY A 48 -4.17 17.16 11.52
CA GLY A 48 -2.72 17.12 11.77
C GLY A 48 -1.87 17.35 10.52
N PHE A 49 -2.45 17.26 9.33
CA PHE A 49 -1.82 17.71 8.10
C PHE A 49 -2.09 19.19 7.84
N THR A 50 -1.06 19.90 7.37
CA THR A 50 -1.18 21.28 6.88
C THR A 50 -0.52 21.39 5.51
N THR A 51 -1.08 22.19 4.63
CA THR A 51 -0.58 22.41 3.27
C THR A 51 -0.18 23.86 3.09
N SER A 52 0.92 24.12 2.41
CA SER A 52 1.29 25.47 1.94
C SER A 52 1.79 25.43 0.51
N ALA A 53 1.70 26.57 -0.17
CA ALA A 53 2.30 26.75 -1.48
C ALA A 53 2.95 28.13 -1.57
N ASP A 54 4.16 28.13 -2.13
CA ASP A 54 5.00 29.30 -2.26
C ASP A 54 5.61 29.34 -3.66
N ILE A 55 6.09 30.51 -4.07
CA ILE A 55 6.83 30.65 -5.33
C ILE A 55 8.16 29.90 -5.15
N GLY A 56 8.46 28.96 -6.04
CA GLY A 56 9.69 28.17 -5.93
C GLY A 56 10.94 29.02 -6.10
N ASP A 57 12.02 28.68 -5.38
CA ASP A 57 13.31 29.39 -5.40
C ASP A 57 13.94 29.48 -6.81
N TYR A 58 13.47 28.66 -7.75
CA TYR A 58 13.94 28.60 -9.15
C TYR A 58 12.92 29.13 -10.18
N SER A 59 11.84 29.80 -9.73
CA SER A 59 10.85 30.40 -10.62
C SER A 59 11.41 31.62 -11.35
N TYR A 60 11.42 31.58 -12.70
CA TYR A 60 11.78 32.71 -13.56
C TYR A 60 10.63 33.71 -13.78
N SER A 61 9.44 33.43 -13.24
CA SER A 61 8.21 34.17 -13.49
C SER A 61 7.82 35.00 -12.28
N SER A 62 7.88 36.34 -12.42
CA SER A 62 7.44 37.31 -11.40
C SER A 62 5.91 37.47 -11.31
N GLN A 63 5.13 36.68 -12.07
CA GLN A 63 3.66 36.74 -12.11
C GLN A 63 2.97 35.42 -11.70
N THR A 64 3.70 34.40 -11.26
CA THR A 64 3.09 33.13 -10.85
C THR A 64 2.31 33.29 -9.54
N ASN A 65 0.99 33.13 -9.60
CA ASN A 65 0.13 33.11 -8.42
C ASN A 65 -0.03 31.68 -7.90
N CYS A 66 0.58 31.40 -6.74
CA CYS A 66 0.53 30.09 -6.09
C CYS A 66 -0.56 29.98 -5.00
N SER A 67 -1.39 31.01 -4.79
CA SER A 67 -2.34 31.05 -3.67
C SER A 67 -3.47 30.02 -3.75
N SER A 68 -3.75 29.47 -4.94
CA SER A 68 -4.75 28.40 -5.13
C SER A 68 -4.14 27.02 -5.31
N VAL A 69 -2.81 26.91 -5.30
CA VAL A 69 -2.11 25.65 -5.49
C VAL A 69 -1.92 24.99 -4.13
N THR A 70 -2.23 23.71 -4.01
CA THR A 70 -2.13 22.99 -2.73
C THR A 70 -2.03 21.48 -2.94
N TRP A 71 -1.76 20.73 -1.87
CA TRP A 71 -1.96 19.29 -1.85
C TRP A 71 -3.46 18.98 -1.72
N GLU A 72 -3.96 18.14 -2.61
CA GLU A 72 -5.40 17.85 -2.69
C GLU A 72 -5.70 16.34 -2.65
N PRO A 73 -6.78 15.94 -1.95
CA PRO A 73 -7.30 14.57 -1.99
C PRO A 73 -7.84 14.21 -3.39
N LYS A 74 -7.52 13.00 -3.87
CA LYS A 74 -8.02 12.40 -5.11
C LYS A 74 -8.74 11.06 -4.87
N GLY A 75 -9.30 10.89 -3.68
CA GLY A 75 -9.96 9.64 -3.25
C GLY A 75 -8.97 8.66 -2.65
N ASP A 76 -8.27 7.91 -3.49
CA ASP A 76 -7.36 6.83 -3.04
C ASP A 76 -5.93 7.30 -2.74
N PHE A 77 -5.61 8.55 -3.09
CA PHE A 77 -4.30 9.17 -2.88
C PHE A 77 -4.44 10.69 -2.78
N ILE A 78 -3.41 11.35 -2.28
CA ILE A 78 -3.26 12.82 -2.37
C ILE A 78 -2.30 13.16 -3.50
N ALA A 79 -2.58 14.28 -4.17
CA ALA A 79 -1.75 14.83 -5.23
C ALA A 79 -1.12 16.15 -4.78
N SER A 80 0.16 16.35 -5.09
CA SER A 80 0.78 17.66 -4.95
C SER A 80 0.19 18.65 -5.95
N GLY A 81 0.31 19.94 -5.66
CA GLY A 81 0.04 20.95 -6.67
C GLY A 81 1.02 20.80 -7.84
N SER A 82 0.55 21.16 -9.03
CA SER A 82 1.34 21.10 -10.27
C SER A 82 1.72 22.50 -10.76
N GLY A 83 2.71 22.58 -11.66
CA GLY A 83 3.23 23.85 -12.17
C GLY A 83 4.42 24.40 -11.37
N ASP A 84 4.68 25.70 -11.51
CA ASP A 84 5.93 26.36 -11.07
C ASP A 84 5.96 26.67 -9.56
N CYS A 85 4.96 26.22 -8.83
CA CYS A 85 4.83 26.47 -7.40
C CYS A 85 5.52 25.37 -6.61
N THR A 86 6.17 25.77 -5.52
CA THR A 86 6.61 24.84 -4.50
C THR A 86 5.43 24.55 -3.60
N THR A 87 5.04 23.28 -3.48
CA THR A 87 3.98 22.88 -2.54
C THR A 87 4.52 21.99 -1.44
N THR A 88 4.10 22.25 -0.22
CA THR A 88 4.57 21.55 0.97
C THR A 88 3.39 20.97 1.73
N LEU A 89 3.45 19.67 1.99
CA LEU A 89 2.58 18.98 2.94
C LEU A 89 3.37 18.73 4.21
N VAL A 90 2.79 19.07 5.36
CA VAL A 90 3.44 18.98 6.66
C VAL A 90 2.59 18.16 7.62
N TYR A 91 3.22 17.27 8.39
CA TYR A 91 2.59 16.55 9.50
C TYR A 91 3.47 16.60 10.74
N SER A 92 2.88 16.91 11.90
CA SER A 92 3.59 16.95 13.19
C SER A 92 3.27 15.71 14.02
N ALA A 93 4.30 14.94 14.40
CA ALA A 93 4.19 13.71 15.17
C ALA A 93 5.03 13.77 16.46
N ASN A 94 4.42 13.52 17.62
CA ASN A 94 5.16 13.40 18.89
C ASN A 94 5.48 11.93 19.19
N LEU A 95 6.77 11.58 19.14
CA LEU A 95 7.28 10.22 19.35
C LEU A 95 7.89 10.11 20.75
N LYS A 96 7.72 8.96 21.42
CA LYS A 96 8.32 8.70 22.75
C LYS A 96 9.34 7.55 22.75
N LYS A 97 9.56 6.90 21.60
CA LYS A 97 10.48 5.77 21.44
C LYS A 97 11.57 6.11 20.42
N ALA A 98 12.84 5.94 20.78
CA ALA A 98 13.98 6.18 19.91
C ALA A 98 14.39 4.92 19.15
N GLY A 99 14.90 5.07 17.93
CA GLY A 99 15.71 4.07 17.23
C GLY A 99 17.15 4.53 17.07
N LYS A 100 18.12 3.67 17.41
CA LYS A 100 19.52 3.81 16.95
C LYS A 100 20.22 2.45 16.93
N ILE A 101 20.93 2.15 15.85
CA ILE A 101 21.95 1.08 15.80
C ILE A 101 23.31 1.76 15.99
N THR A 102 24.16 1.20 16.85
CA THR A 102 25.55 1.64 17.01
C THR A 102 26.43 0.39 16.98
N PHE A 103 27.43 0.37 16.09
CA PHE A 103 28.41 -0.70 16.05
C PHE A 103 29.63 -0.28 16.87
N THR A 104 30.17 -1.22 17.64
CA THR A 104 31.47 -1.09 18.31
C THR A 104 32.47 -1.95 17.55
N TYR A 105 33.52 -1.35 17.00
CA TYR A 105 34.67 -2.08 16.48
C TYR A 105 35.73 -2.23 17.58
N HIS A 106 36.48 -3.33 17.56
CA HIS A 106 37.60 -3.56 18.45
C HIS A 106 38.90 -3.03 17.82
N ILE A 107 39.54 -2.05 18.46
CA ILE A 107 40.97 -1.76 18.21
C ILE A 107 41.78 -2.57 19.22
N PHE A 108 42.66 -3.44 18.72
CA PHE A 108 43.73 -4.02 19.51
C PHE A 108 44.71 -2.92 19.90
N MET A 109 44.79 -2.64 21.20
CA MET A 109 45.79 -1.73 21.75
C MET A 109 47.21 -2.29 21.55
N SER A 110 48.12 -1.46 21.04
CA SER A 110 49.53 -1.51 21.44
C SER A 110 49.97 -0.13 21.96
N CYS A 111 50.45 -0.15 23.20
CA CYS A 111 51.09 0.88 24.04
C CYS A 111 51.25 2.31 23.50
N TRP A 112 50.48 3.26 24.04
CA TRP A 112 50.87 4.19 25.13
C TRP A 112 49.89 5.38 25.17
N ALA A 113 48.84 5.27 25.98
CA ALA A 113 48.26 6.37 26.75
C ALA A 113 47.14 5.83 27.65
N MET A 114 47.22 6.16 28.93
CA MET A 114 46.37 5.69 30.02
C MET A 114 45.26 6.71 30.28
N ILE A 115 43.98 6.29 30.30
CA ILE A 115 42.93 6.98 31.06
C ILE A 115 42.03 5.93 31.71
N MET A 116 41.87 6.04 33.04
CA MET A 116 40.96 5.23 33.87
C MET A 116 39.53 5.79 33.83
N PHE A 117 38.52 4.91 33.78
CA PHE A 117 37.19 5.19 34.34
C PHE A 117 36.58 3.92 34.93
N ASP A 118 35.88 4.09 36.06
CA ASP A 118 35.21 3.04 36.84
C ASP A 118 34.14 2.27 36.04
N MET A 119 34.16 0.94 36.20
CA MET A 119 33.18 0.02 35.65
C MET A 119 31.99 -0.15 36.61
N GLY A 120 30.83 0.36 36.21
CA GLY A 120 29.54 -0.10 36.69
C GLY A 120 28.84 -0.91 35.59
N VAL A 121 28.93 -2.24 35.63
CA VAL A 121 28.15 -3.12 34.75
C VAL A 121 26.76 -3.29 35.37
N SER A 122 25.75 -2.64 34.77
CA SER A 122 24.36 -3.05 34.93
C SER A 122 24.00 -3.91 33.74
N ASP A 123 23.94 -5.23 33.93
CA ASP A 123 23.25 -6.16 33.04
C ASP A 123 21.80 -5.72 32.89
N ARG A 124 21.53 -4.95 31.85
CA ARG A 124 20.20 -4.77 31.29
C ARG A 124 20.35 -4.90 29.79
N VAL A 125 20.11 -6.12 29.32
CA VAL A 125 19.66 -6.38 27.95
C VAL A 125 18.50 -5.42 27.70
N ILE A 126 18.74 -4.39 26.89
CA ILE A 126 17.67 -3.50 26.41
C ILE A 126 16.91 -4.29 25.36
N THR A 127 15.77 -4.85 25.76
CA THR A 127 14.80 -5.39 24.81
C THR A 127 14.24 -4.23 24.01
N TYR A 128 14.53 -4.20 22.73
CA TYR A 128 14.14 -3.16 21.78
C TYR A 128 12.62 -2.92 21.79
N LEU A 129 12.18 -1.69 22.09
CA LEU A 129 10.86 -1.18 21.71
C LEU A 129 11.08 -0.41 20.40
N LYS A 130 10.37 -0.80 19.32
CA LYS A 130 10.57 -0.34 17.93
C LYS A 130 10.99 1.14 17.81
N ALA A 131 12.02 1.39 17.01
CA ALA A 131 12.38 2.72 16.51
C ALA A 131 11.17 3.43 15.92
N GLY A 132 11.03 4.74 16.14
CA GLY A 132 10.05 5.52 15.37
C GLY A 132 10.43 5.49 13.89
N LYS A 133 9.46 5.35 13.01
CA LYS A 133 9.70 5.23 11.57
C LYS A 133 8.52 5.80 10.80
N ILE A 134 8.78 6.55 9.74
CA ILE A 134 7.77 6.88 8.74
C ILE A 134 8.01 6.08 7.47
N THR A 135 6.96 5.48 6.96
CA THR A 135 6.93 4.76 5.69
C THR A 135 5.85 5.39 4.82
N PHE A 136 6.15 5.69 3.56
CA PHE A 136 5.13 6.21 2.64
C PHE A 136 5.25 5.61 1.25
N THR A 137 4.09 5.39 0.62
CA THR A 137 3.97 4.86 -0.75
C THR A 137 3.66 6.00 -1.71
N TYR A 138 4.45 6.17 -2.76
CA TYR A 138 4.37 7.29 -3.68
C TYR A 138 4.47 6.88 -5.15
N GLN A 139 4.00 7.76 -6.02
CA GLN A 139 4.20 7.72 -7.47
C GLN A 139 4.70 9.09 -7.93
N TYR A 140 5.82 9.10 -8.65
CA TYR A 140 6.57 10.28 -9.02
C TYR A 140 7.16 10.10 -10.42
N ILE A 141 6.46 10.56 -11.46
CA ILE A 141 6.73 10.17 -12.86
C ILE A 141 7.46 11.23 -13.70
N ASP A 142 7.80 12.38 -13.12
CA ASP A 142 8.29 13.53 -13.88
C ASP A 142 9.56 14.13 -13.28
N ASP A 143 10.65 14.06 -14.02
CA ASP A 143 11.95 14.60 -13.64
C ASP A 143 11.98 16.13 -13.51
N ASN A 144 10.96 16.83 -14.02
CA ASN A 144 10.81 18.29 -13.87
C ASN A 144 10.12 18.68 -12.55
N THR A 145 9.73 17.73 -11.72
CA THR A 145 9.17 18.01 -10.39
C THR A 145 10.14 17.53 -9.33
N ILE A 146 10.86 18.44 -8.70
CA ILE A 146 11.71 18.06 -7.58
C ILE A 146 10.84 17.54 -6.44
N PHE A 147 11.06 16.31 -5.99
CA PHE A 147 10.39 15.74 -4.82
C PHE A 147 11.40 15.52 -3.68
N HIS A 148 11.16 16.17 -2.55
CA HIS A 148 12.04 16.19 -1.39
C HIS A 148 11.25 15.89 -0.13
N VAL A 149 11.69 14.89 0.64
CA VAL A 149 11.06 14.49 1.89
C VAL A 149 12.07 14.59 3.01
N TYR A 150 11.76 15.34 4.06
CA TYR A 150 12.68 15.50 5.18
C TYR A 150 11.94 15.66 6.52
N VAL A 151 12.66 15.39 7.59
CA VAL A 151 12.14 15.45 8.97
C VAL A 151 12.93 16.48 9.77
N GLN A 152 12.23 17.33 10.52
CA GLN A 152 12.82 18.26 11.49
C GLN A 152 12.38 17.92 12.91
N ASN A 153 13.24 18.16 13.90
CA ASN A 153 12.90 18.00 15.32
C ASN A 153 12.57 19.34 16.00
N GLU A 154 12.25 19.32 17.30
CA GLU A 154 11.94 20.52 18.12
C GLU A 154 13.00 21.63 18.08
N GLN A 155 14.23 21.34 17.64
CA GLN A 155 15.31 22.32 17.57
C GLN A 155 15.41 23.00 16.19
N CYS A 156 14.48 22.74 15.26
CA CYS A 156 14.52 23.20 13.86
C CYS A 156 15.84 22.87 13.14
N GLN A 157 16.63 21.96 13.71
CA GLN A 157 17.80 21.42 13.08
C GLN A 157 17.28 20.39 12.10
N THR A 158 17.51 20.62 10.80
CA THR A 158 17.66 19.50 9.87
C THR A 158 18.75 18.65 10.48
N VAL A 159 18.41 17.50 11.07
CA VAL A 159 19.42 16.59 11.60
C VAL A 159 20.36 16.36 10.41
N MET A 160 21.61 16.81 10.49
CA MET A 160 22.54 16.80 9.36
C MET A 160 23.01 15.38 8.99
N ASP A 161 22.16 14.39 9.20
CA ASP A 161 22.28 13.02 8.73
C ASP A 161 21.59 12.88 7.39
N SER A 162 22.31 12.29 6.42
CA SER A 162 21.80 11.92 5.09
C SER A 162 20.56 11.03 5.14
N ASP A 163 20.29 10.38 6.27
CA ASP A 163 19.28 9.33 6.36
C ASP A 163 17.86 9.87 6.64
N THR A 164 17.73 11.09 7.16
CA THR A 164 16.43 11.75 7.44
C THR A 164 15.96 12.70 6.35
N ASN A 165 16.78 12.84 5.31
CA ASN A 165 16.56 13.67 4.14
C ASN A 165 16.59 12.76 2.90
N LYS A 166 15.46 12.63 2.21
CA LYS A 166 15.28 11.73 1.07
C LYS A 166 14.87 12.51 -0.17
N TRP A 167 15.45 12.13 -1.29
CA TRP A 167 15.07 12.56 -2.64
C TRP A 167 14.53 11.32 -3.34
N PRO A 168 13.22 11.04 -3.27
CA PRO A 168 12.68 9.79 -3.79
C PRO A 168 12.89 9.67 -5.30
N ASP A 169 13.21 8.46 -5.76
CA ASP A 169 13.46 8.19 -7.18
C ASP A 169 12.18 8.26 -8.00
N THR A 170 12.31 8.60 -9.29
CA THR A 170 11.18 8.53 -10.21
C THR A 170 10.63 7.10 -10.34
N THR A 171 9.34 7.02 -10.67
CA THR A 171 8.56 5.80 -10.92
C THR A 171 8.04 5.77 -12.35
N GLU A 172 7.69 4.59 -12.83
CA GLU A 172 6.89 4.46 -14.05
C GLU A 172 5.43 4.88 -13.79
N GLU A 173 4.70 5.20 -14.85
CA GLU A 173 3.27 5.50 -14.76
C GLU A 173 2.49 4.27 -14.32
N GLY A 174 1.63 4.42 -13.30
CA GLY A 174 0.93 3.31 -12.65
C GLY A 174 1.76 2.55 -11.61
N ALA A 175 3.09 2.70 -11.56
CA ALA A 175 3.93 2.06 -10.56
C ALA A 175 4.00 2.86 -9.25
N TRP A 176 3.97 2.15 -8.12
CA TRP A 176 4.07 2.71 -6.78
C TRP A 176 5.36 2.20 -6.10
N LYS A 177 6.12 3.10 -5.48
CA LYS A 177 7.30 2.78 -4.66
C LYS A 177 7.06 3.11 -3.19
N GLU A 178 7.80 2.47 -2.30
CA GLU A 178 7.75 2.73 -0.86
C GLU A 178 9.10 3.31 -0.40
N GLU A 179 9.03 4.39 0.38
CA GLU A 179 10.20 5.02 1.01
C GLU A 179 10.06 4.98 2.53
N SER A 180 11.19 5.02 3.24
CA SER A 180 11.24 4.85 4.69
C SER A 180 12.27 5.78 5.33
N ILE A 181 11.89 6.46 6.41
CA ILE A 181 12.76 7.35 7.19
C ILE A 181 12.64 7.01 8.68
N ASP A 182 13.76 6.79 9.34
CA ASP A 182 13.78 6.58 10.79
C ASP A 182 13.57 7.91 11.52
N LEU A 183 12.76 7.86 12.57
CA LEU A 183 12.37 9.03 13.36
C LEU A 183 13.00 8.98 14.76
N THR A 184 13.28 10.17 15.30
CA THR A 184 13.89 10.34 16.62
C THR A 184 12.82 10.47 17.71
N SER A 185 13.17 10.20 18.97
CA SER A 185 12.24 10.48 20.08
C SER A 185 12.05 12.00 20.26
N GLY A 186 10.83 12.45 20.51
CA GLY A 186 10.44 13.86 20.60
C GLY A 186 9.45 14.28 19.50
N ASN A 187 9.18 15.58 19.35
CA ASN A 187 8.41 16.07 18.22
C ASN A 187 9.22 15.94 16.93
N ASN A 188 8.60 15.36 15.91
CA ASN A 188 9.12 15.25 14.55
C ASN A 188 8.10 15.91 13.62
N VAL A 189 8.57 16.83 12.80
CA VAL A 189 7.77 17.49 11.78
C VAL A 189 8.24 16.97 10.44
N ILE A 190 7.37 16.24 9.74
CA ILE A 190 7.67 15.65 8.44
C ILE A 190 7.18 16.60 7.34
N TYR A 191 8.03 16.81 6.35
CA TYR A 191 7.77 17.67 5.20
C TYR A 191 7.86 16.83 3.92
N TRP A 192 6.79 16.85 3.12
CA TRP A 192 6.81 16.42 1.72
C TRP A 192 6.73 17.66 0.85
N LYS A 193 7.84 18.00 0.21
CA LYS A 193 8.00 19.20 -0.58
C LYS A 193 8.15 18.83 -2.05
N THR A 194 7.32 19.43 -2.89
CA THR A 194 7.46 19.34 -4.34
C THR A 194 7.77 20.72 -4.91
N THR A 195 8.62 20.78 -5.94
CA THR A 195 8.93 22.04 -6.64
C THR A 195 9.00 21.78 -8.13
N GLY A 196 8.08 22.36 -8.88
CA GLY A 196 8.10 22.27 -10.33
C GLY A 196 9.18 23.16 -10.95
N LEU A 197 9.92 22.60 -11.89
CA LEU A 197 10.91 23.28 -12.72
C LEU A 197 10.33 23.49 -14.11
N SER A 198 9.88 24.71 -14.40
CA SER A 198 9.38 25.06 -15.73
C SER A 198 10.46 25.75 -16.53
N PHE A 199 10.93 25.07 -17.58
CA PHE A 199 11.86 25.63 -18.58
C PHE A 199 11.08 25.99 -19.85
N GLY A 200 10.58 27.23 -19.92
CA GLY A 200 9.82 27.73 -21.07
C GLY A 200 8.35 27.30 -21.11
N ASN A 201 7.68 27.51 -22.25
CA ASN A 201 6.22 27.38 -22.37
C ASN A 201 5.69 25.95 -22.61
N GLU A 202 6.54 24.93 -22.75
CA GLU A 202 6.10 23.65 -23.34
C GLU A 202 6.02 22.46 -22.38
N ARG A 203 6.66 22.48 -21.19
CA ARG A 203 6.64 21.33 -20.28
C ARG A 203 6.27 21.76 -18.86
N LYS A 204 5.02 21.46 -18.48
CA LYS A 204 4.51 21.73 -17.13
C LYS A 204 4.86 20.57 -16.19
N PRO A 205 5.42 20.86 -15.01
CA PRO A 205 5.69 19.88 -13.96
C PRO A 205 4.44 19.07 -13.59
N LYS A 206 4.54 17.74 -13.58
CA LYS A 206 3.45 16.82 -13.20
C LYS A 206 3.40 16.62 -11.68
N PRO A 207 2.22 16.39 -11.09
CA PRO A 207 2.08 16.20 -9.66
C PRO A 207 2.74 14.89 -9.18
N VAL A 208 3.16 14.89 -7.91
CA VAL A 208 3.54 13.70 -7.15
C VAL A 208 2.31 13.18 -6.41
N PHE A 209 2.13 11.85 -6.39
CA PHE A 209 1.05 11.21 -5.65
C PHE A 209 1.58 10.48 -4.43
N ILE A 210 0.87 10.57 -3.29
CA ILE A 210 1.13 9.77 -2.10
C ILE A 210 -0.13 8.97 -1.78
N LYS A 211 0.00 7.64 -1.73
CA LYS A 211 -1.11 6.71 -1.52
C LYS A 211 -1.26 6.28 -0.07
N LYS A 212 -0.14 6.05 0.63
CA LYS A 212 -0.14 5.53 2.00
C LYS A 212 0.95 6.22 2.81
N ILE A 213 0.65 6.57 4.06
CA ILE A 213 1.62 7.06 5.05
C ILE A 213 1.40 6.29 6.35
N THR A 214 2.45 5.65 6.86
CA THR A 214 2.44 4.94 8.14
C THR A 214 3.52 5.53 9.03
N ILE A 215 3.15 5.95 10.24
CA ILE A 215 4.07 6.47 11.24
C ILE A 215 4.04 5.52 12.42
N GLU A 216 5.17 4.89 12.74
CA GLU A 216 5.35 4.03 13.92
C GLU A 216 6.14 4.77 15.02
N GLY A 217 5.95 4.39 16.28
CA GLY A 217 6.68 4.92 17.45
C GLY A 217 6.02 6.09 18.20
N VAL A 218 4.75 6.41 17.90
CA VAL A 218 4.00 7.46 18.62
C VAL A 218 3.65 7.02 20.04
N ALA A 219 3.52 8.01 20.93
CA ALA A 219 3.43 7.80 22.38
C ALA A 219 2.34 6.80 22.79
N TYR A 220 1.17 6.88 22.15
CA TYR A 220 0.01 6.02 22.31
C TYR A 220 -1.05 6.52 21.34
N THR A 221 -1.96 5.65 20.92
CA THR A 221 -3.21 6.10 20.29
C THR A 221 -4.28 6.22 21.38
N SER A 222 -4.85 7.41 21.55
CA SER A 222 -5.90 7.68 22.56
C SER A 222 -7.27 7.19 22.14
N GLU A 223 -7.42 6.83 20.86
CA GLU A 223 -8.63 6.30 20.26
C GLU A 223 -8.27 5.33 19.13
N CYS A 224 -9.24 4.54 18.69
CA CYS A 224 -9.05 3.65 17.55
C CYS A 224 -9.48 4.33 16.26
N THR A 225 -8.73 4.09 15.20
CA THR A 225 -9.05 4.63 13.88
C THR A 225 -10.18 3.82 13.28
N LYS A 226 -11.20 4.49 12.74
CA LYS A 226 -12.28 3.82 12.00
C LYS A 226 -11.73 3.18 10.74
N CYS A 227 -12.19 1.98 10.43
CA CYS A 227 -11.89 1.37 9.13
C CYS A 227 -12.41 2.26 8.00
N PRO A 228 -11.60 2.58 6.98
CA PRO A 228 -12.06 3.38 5.85
C PRO A 228 -13.12 2.63 5.01
N PRO A 229 -13.89 3.35 4.19
CA PRO A 229 -14.73 2.75 3.16
C PRO A 229 -13.99 1.68 2.35
N GLY A 230 -14.69 0.63 1.95
CA GLY A 230 -14.10 -0.54 1.30
C GLY A 230 -13.41 -1.52 2.25
N THR A 231 -13.37 -1.23 3.55
CA THR A 231 -12.77 -2.11 4.55
C THR A 231 -13.63 -2.25 5.81
N TYR A 232 -13.34 -3.25 6.64
CA TYR A 232 -14.11 -3.55 7.85
C TYR A 232 -13.28 -4.31 8.91
N THR A 233 -13.76 -4.31 10.15
CA THR A 233 -13.30 -5.27 11.18
C THR A 233 -14.47 -5.85 11.94
N ASP A 234 -14.53 -7.18 12.03
CA ASP A 234 -15.64 -7.91 12.66
C ASP A 234 -15.36 -8.26 14.13
N GLN A 235 -14.08 -8.25 14.54
CA GLN A 235 -13.64 -8.60 15.90
C GLN A 235 -12.99 -7.41 16.61
N PRO A 236 -13.00 -7.39 17.96
CA PRO A 236 -12.26 -6.40 18.72
C PRO A 236 -10.75 -6.69 18.69
N GLY A 237 -9.93 -5.67 18.90
CA GLY A 237 -8.48 -5.81 19.02
C GLY A 237 -7.76 -5.94 17.68
N GLN A 238 -8.35 -5.46 16.60
CA GLN A 238 -7.78 -5.56 15.26
C GLN A 238 -6.72 -4.46 15.04
N SER A 239 -5.59 -4.85 14.46
CA SER A 239 -4.49 -3.93 14.14
C SER A 239 -4.56 -3.35 12.73
N GLU A 240 -5.44 -3.90 11.90
CA GLU A 240 -5.65 -3.53 10.51
C GLU A 240 -7.10 -3.83 10.11
N CYS A 241 -7.56 -3.19 9.03
CA CYS A 241 -8.89 -3.45 8.48
C CYS A 241 -8.82 -4.52 7.40
N LYS A 242 -9.82 -5.40 7.41
CA LYS A 242 -10.03 -6.40 6.35
C LYS A 242 -10.62 -5.70 5.13
N VAL A 243 -10.10 -6.02 3.96
CA VAL A 243 -10.61 -5.51 2.69
C VAL A 243 -11.94 -6.19 2.36
N CYS A 244 -12.91 -5.45 1.82
CA CYS A 244 -14.12 -6.05 1.27
C CYS A 244 -13.75 -6.95 0.10
N GLU A 245 -14.24 -8.20 0.11
CA GLU A 245 -14.04 -9.13 -1.00
C GLU A 245 -14.74 -8.63 -2.27
N GLU A 246 -14.42 -9.25 -3.41
CA GLU A 246 -15.11 -8.95 -4.67
C GLU A 246 -16.64 -9.07 -4.54
N ASN A 247 -17.35 -8.27 -5.33
CA ASN A 247 -18.81 -8.11 -5.28
C ASN A 247 -19.37 -7.64 -3.93
N HIS A 248 -18.51 -7.21 -3.00
CA HIS A 248 -18.90 -6.53 -1.78
C HIS A 248 -18.33 -5.11 -1.73
N HIS A 249 -19.03 -4.22 -1.04
CA HIS A 249 -18.60 -2.85 -0.86
C HIS A 249 -18.92 -2.35 0.55
N GLN A 250 -18.27 -1.26 0.97
CA GLN A 250 -18.62 -0.60 2.22
C GLN A 250 -18.47 0.92 2.07
N PRO A 251 -19.57 1.68 1.96
CA PRO A 251 -19.47 3.11 1.68
C PRO A 251 -19.15 3.96 2.91
N GLN A 252 -19.36 3.43 4.12
CA GLN A 252 -19.20 4.20 5.35
C GLN A 252 -17.98 3.74 6.14
N PRO A 253 -17.25 4.66 6.80
CA PRO A 253 -16.16 4.28 7.68
C PRO A 253 -16.70 3.66 8.98
N GLY A 254 -15.87 2.86 9.64
CA GLY A 254 -16.16 2.35 10.98
C GLY A 254 -17.00 1.07 11.01
N GLN A 255 -17.06 0.34 9.90
CA GLN A 255 -18.05 -0.71 9.69
C GLN A 255 -17.51 -2.10 9.98
N ARG A 256 -18.43 -3.00 10.32
CA ARG A 256 -18.09 -4.34 10.85
C ARG A 256 -18.25 -5.46 9.83
N ASN A 257 -18.78 -5.14 8.66
CA ASN A 257 -19.00 -6.04 7.55
C ASN A 257 -19.05 -5.24 6.24
N CYS A 258 -18.97 -5.97 5.13
CA CYS A 258 -19.23 -5.42 3.81
C CYS A 258 -20.64 -5.79 3.36
N GLN A 259 -21.20 -4.94 2.50
CA GLN A 259 -22.51 -5.09 1.91
C GLN A 259 -22.37 -5.75 0.54
N ASN A 260 -23.29 -6.65 0.19
CA ASN A 260 -23.33 -7.25 -1.14
C ASN A 260 -23.71 -6.21 -2.19
N CYS A 261 -23.04 -6.24 -3.33
CA CYS A 261 -23.48 -5.47 -4.49
C CYS A 261 -24.84 -5.98 -5.02
N PRO A 262 -25.70 -5.07 -5.50
CA PRO A 262 -26.88 -5.46 -6.27
C PRO A 262 -26.50 -6.34 -7.47
N ARG A 263 -27.40 -7.23 -7.90
CA ARG A 263 -27.17 -8.21 -8.98
C ARG A 263 -26.66 -7.60 -10.30
N ASN A 264 -26.96 -6.34 -10.57
CA ASN A 264 -26.58 -5.60 -11.77
C ASN A 264 -25.36 -4.68 -11.59
N HIS A 265 -24.66 -4.81 -10.47
CA HIS A 265 -23.45 -4.05 -10.17
C HIS A 265 -22.35 -5.01 -9.73
N TYR A 266 -21.10 -4.58 -9.90
CA TYR A 266 -19.92 -5.28 -9.42
C TYR A 266 -19.10 -4.36 -8.52
N ALA A 267 -18.25 -4.95 -7.70
CA ALA A 267 -17.25 -4.23 -6.92
C ALA A 267 -15.95 -5.02 -6.97
N GLU A 268 -14.85 -4.32 -7.19
CA GLU A 268 -13.51 -4.89 -6.99
C GLU A 268 -13.23 -5.00 -5.49
N ALA A 269 -12.23 -5.82 -5.14
CA ALA A 269 -11.82 -5.94 -3.76
C ALA A 269 -11.42 -4.57 -3.19
N GLY A 270 -12.01 -4.18 -2.06
CA GLY A 270 -11.76 -2.90 -1.42
C GLY A 270 -12.60 -1.73 -1.92
N ALA A 271 -13.63 -1.97 -2.74
CA ALA A 271 -14.45 -0.87 -3.24
C ALA A 271 -15.35 -0.26 -2.14
N ALA A 272 -15.41 1.07 -2.10
CA ALA A 272 -16.37 1.79 -1.27
C ALA A 272 -17.80 1.70 -1.84
N GLN A 273 -17.92 1.57 -3.16
CA GLN A 273 -19.18 1.60 -3.90
C GLN A 273 -19.20 0.53 -5.00
N CYS A 274 -20.39 0.08 -5.38
CA CYS A 274 -20.54 -0.80 -6.52
C CYS A 274 -20.70 0.00 -7.82
N THR A 275 -20.13 -0.54 -8.89
CA THR A 275 -20.20 0.01 -10.25
C THR A 275 -21.25 -0.74 -11.07
N PRO A 276 -22.12 -0.06 -11.82
CA PRO A 276 -23.08 -0.73 -12.71
C PRO A 276 -22.34 -1.60 -13.74
N MET A 277 -22.80 -2.85 -13.90
CA MET A 277 -22.24 -3.74 -14.92
C MET A 277 -22.66 -3.27 -16.32
N PRO A 278 -21.72 -3.03 -17.24
CA PRO A 278 -22.03 -2.71 -18.64
C PRO A 278 -22.58 -3.93 -19.39
N ALA A 279 -23.05 -3.70 -20.61
CA ALA A 279 -23.39 -4.77 -21.55
C ALA A 279 -22.12 -5.55 -21.94
N CYS A 280 -22.18 -6.88 -21.95
CA CYS A 280 -21.03 -7.70 -22.33
C CYS A 280 -20.61 -7.45 -23.79
N GLU A 281 -19.31 -7.39 -24.02
CA GLU A 281 -18.65 -7.22 -25.30
C GLU A 281 -17.83 -8.47 -25.67
N ALA A 282 -17.30 -8.51 -26.90
CA ALA A 282 -16.47 -9.63 -27.37
C ALA A 282 -15.16 -9.80 -26.59
N LYS A 283 -14.67 -8.74 -25.94
CA LYS A 283 -13.48 -8.77 -25.08
C LYS A 283 -13.73 -9.45 -23.71
N ASP A 284 -14.99 -9.65 -23.34
CA ASP A 284 -15.36 -10.16 -22.01
C ASP A 284 -15.47 -11.69 -21.96
N TYR A 285 -15.28 -12.38 -23.09
CA TYR A 285 -15.20 -13.83 -23.16
C TYR A 285 -13.95 -14.27 -23.92
N PHE A 286 -13.51 -15.50 -23.65
CA PHE A 286 -12.41 -16.14 -24.35
C PHE A 286 -12.85 -17.47 -24.94
N GLU A 287 -12.13 -17.91 -25.97
CA GLU A 287 -12.33 -19.23 -26.56
C GLU A 287 -11.52 -20.29 -25.79
N THR A 288 -12.12 -21.45 -25.60
CA THR A 288 -11.49 -22.59 -24.95
C THR A 288 -12.07 -23.89 -25.50
N HIS A 289 -11.49 -25.02 -25.16
CA HIS A 289 -11.96 -26.32 -25.61
C HIS A 289 -12.62 -27.05 -24.44
N THR A 290 -13.70 -27.79 -24.70
CA THR A 290 -14.24 -28.70 -23.69
C THR A 290 -13.21 -29.76 -23.31
N PRO A 291 -13.27 -30.33 -22.10
CA PRO A 291 -12.56 -31.57 -21.83
C PRO A 291 -12.89 -32.64 -22.88
N CYS A 292 -11.93 -33.52 -23.16
CA CYS A 292 -12.15 -34.64 -24.07
C CYS A 292 -13.22 -35.58 -23.52
N ASP A 293 -14.20 -35.91 -24.36
CA ASP A 293 -15.24 -36.90 -24.04
C ASP A 293 -14.75 -38.34 -24.25
N GLU A 294 -15.58 -39.33 -23.89
CA GLU A 294 -15.28 -40.76 -24.03
C GLU A 294 -15.00 -41.17 -25.49
N ASN A 295 -15.51 -40.42 -26.47
CA ASN A 295 -15.25 -40.64 -27.90
C ASN A 295 -13.97 -39.93 -28.38
N LYS A 296 -13.16 -39.39 -27.45
CA LYS A 296 -11.93 -38.64 -27.74
C LYS A 296 -12.19 -37.41 -28.60
N GLN A 297 -13.34 -36.78 -28.40
CA GLN A 297 -13.72 -35.55 -29.08
C GLN A 297 -13.71 -34.38 -28.10
N THR A 298 -13.29 -33.22 -28.60
CA THR A 298 -13.45 -31.93 -27.95
C THR A 298 -14.26 -31.02 -28.86
N GLN A 299 -14.72 -29.90 -28.35
CA GLN A 299 -15.35 -28.87 -29.16
C GLN A 299 -14.95 -27.50 -28.64
N LEU A 300 -14.82 -26.55 -29.56
CA LEU A 300 -14.65 -25.14 -29.23
C LEU A 300 -15.85 -24.67 -28.41
N MET A 301 -15.58 -24.01 -27.29
CA MET A 301 -16.57 -23.38 -26.45
C MET A 301 -16.08 -22.01 -26.00
N TYR A 302 -17.00 -21.16 -25.59
CA TYR A 302 -16.67 -19.82 -25.10
C TYR A 302 -17.02 -19.70 -23.63
N LYS A 303 -16.16 -19.04 -22.86
CA LYS A 303 -16.37 -18.78 -21.44
C LYS A 303 -16.19 -17.31 -21.15
N TRP A 304 -17.04 -16.77 -20.28
CA TRP A 304 -16.86 -15.43 -19.74
C TRP A 304 -15.56 -15.37 -18.92
N ILE A 305 -14.89 -14.23 -18.95
CA ILE A 305 -13.76 -13.94 -18.07
C ILE A 305 -14.30 -13.79 -16.64
N GLU A 306 -13.63 -14.42 -15.67
CA GLU A 306 -13.98 -14.35 -14.25
C GLU A 306 -13.08 -13.33 -13.52
N PRO A 307 -13.64 -12.47 -12.65
CA PRO A 307 -15.07 -12.36 -12.31
C PRO A 307 -15.90 -11.73 -13.45
N LYS A 308 -17.13 -12.22 -13.66
CA LYS A 308 -18.01 -11.71 -14.72
C LYS A 308 -18.57 -10.34 -14.34
N ILE A 309 -17.92 -9.28 -14.78
CA ILE A 309 -18.27 -7.88 -14.50
C ILE A 309 -19.23 -7.25 -15.53
N CYS A 310 -19.84 -8.05 -16.40
CA CYS A 310 -20.75 -7.58 -17.45
C CYS A 310 -22.09 -8.34 -17.45
N ARG A 311 -23.12 -7.70 -18.02
CA ARG A 311 -24.46 -8.27 -18.20
C ARG A 311 -24.69 -8.68 -19.64
N ASP A 312 -25.13 -9.92 -19.82
CA ASP A 312 -25.50 -10.46 -21.12
C ASP A 312 -27.02 -10.38 -21.37
N ASP A 313 -27.83 -10.01 -20.37
CA ASP A 313 -29.29 -9.93 -20.43
C ASP A 313 -29.83 -8.52 -20.75
N VAL A 314 -28.95 -7.58 -21.09
CA VAL A 314 -29.31 -6.20 -21.46
C VAL A 314 -29.23 -5.98 -22.97
N ASN A 315 -29.94 -4.96 -23.46
CA ASN A 315 -29.94 -4.62 -24.88
C ASN A 315 -28.53 -4.23 -25.34
N GLY A 316 -28.10 -4.75 -26.49
CA GLY A 316 -26.76 -4.55 -27.04
C GLY A 316 -25.67 -5.46 -26.45
N ALA A 317 -25.99 -6.31 -25.47
CA ALA A 317 -25.01 -7.26 -24.95
C ALA A 317 -24.78 -8.43 -25.91
N VAL A 318 -23.52 -8.78 -26.07
CA VAL A 318 -23.10 -9.98 -26.81
C VAL A 318 -23.49 -11.22 -26.01
N LYS A 319 -23.95 -12.26 -26.72
CA LYS A 319 -24.17 -13.60 -26.17
C LYS A 319 -22.96 -14.48 -26.49
N LEU A 320 -22.66 -15.42 -25.59
CA LEU A 320 -21.64 -16.43 -25.90
C LEU A 320 -22.03 -17.12 -27.22
N PRO A 321 -21.09 -17.23 -28.18
CA PRO A 321 -21.35 -17.94 -29.41
C PRO A 321 -21.68 -19.42 -29.14
N ALA A 322 -22.39 -20.04 -30.09
CA ALA A 322 -22.65 -21.47 -30.03
C ALA A 322 -21.33 -22.25 -30.07
N SER A 323 -21.26 -23.36 -29.33
CA SER A 323 -20.11 -24.26 -29.39
C SER A 323 -19.89 -24.77 -30.82
N GLY A 324 -18.61 -24.94 -31.17
CA GLY A 324 -18.19 -25.48 -32.46
C GLY A 324 -18.57 -26.94 -32.64
N ALA A 325 -18.29 -27.47 -33.84
CA ALA A 325 -18.44 -28.90 -34.10
C ALA A 325 -17.48 -29.72 -33.21
N LYS A 326 -17.83 -30.99 -32.98
CA LYS A 326 -16.92 -31.93 -32.33
C LYS A 326 -15.74 -32.24 -33.24
N GLU A 327 -14.55 -32.03 -32.72
CA GLU A 327 -13.28 -32.28 -33.40
C GLU A 327 -12.45 -33.31 -32.60
N PRO A 328 -11.58 -34.07 -33.26
CA PRO A 328 -10.69 -35.00 -32.57
C PRO A 328 -9.81 -34.25 -31.56
N CYS A 329 -9.66 -34.82 -30.36
CA CYS A 329 -8.77 -34.23 -29.37
C CYS A 329 -7.34 -34.09 -29.90
N PRO A 330 -6.65 -32.98 -29.58
CA PRO A 330 -5.23 -32.84 -29.89
C PRO A 330 -4.45 -33.92 -29.16
N PRO A 331 -3.30 -34.34 -29.70
CA PRO A 331 -2.47 -35.32 -29.04
C PRO A 331 -1.84 -34.72 -27.78
N CYS A 332 -1.34 -35.57 -26.87
CA CYS A 332 -0.69 -35.10 -25.66
C CYS A 332 0.58 -34.30 -25.98
N ASN A 333 0.90 -33.31 -25.14
CA ASN A 333 2.18 -32.61 -25.28
C ASN A 333 3.36 -33.58 -25.07
N PRO A 334 4.54 -33.30 -25.66
CA PRO A 334 5.76 -34.06 -25.38
C PRO A 334 6.01 -34.17 -23.86
N GLY A 335 6.40 -35.37 -23.41
CA GLY A 335 6.55 -35.72 -21.99
C GLY A 335 5.25 -36.16 -21.30
N MET A 336 4.12 -36.20 -22.02
CA MET A 336 2.84 -36.71 -21.53
C MET A 336 2.30 -37.82 -22.45
N ALA A 337 1.52 -38.75 -21.88
CA ALA A 337 0.84 -39.81 -22.60
C ALA A 337 -0.51 -40.16 -21.93
N PHE A 338 -1.42 -40.79 -22.68
CA PHE A 338 -2.63 -41.35 -22.09
C PHE A 338 -2.27 -42.61 -21.29
N PRO A 339 -2.69 -42.75 -20.02
CA PRO A 339 -2.35 -43.90 -19.20
C PRO A 339 -2.99 -45.21 -19.70
N ASN A 340 -4.08 -45.13 -20.47
CA ASN A 340 -4.72 -46.27 -21.13
C ASN A 340 -5.57 -45.83 -22.34
N GLN A 341 -6.06 -46.79 -23.13
CA GLN A 341 -6.82 -46.52 -24.37
C GLN A 341 -8.15 -45.79 -24.15
N THR A 342 -8.70 -45.82 -22.93
CA THR A 342 -9.95 -45.17 -22.55
C THR A 342 -9.74 -43.83 -21.84
N ALA A 343 -8.49 -43.46 -21.55
CA ALA A 343 -8.20 -42.24 -20.84
C ALA A 343 -8.43 -41.03 -21.74
N THR A 344 -9.06 -40.01 -21.16
CA THR A 344 -9.38 -38.73 -21.82
C THR A 344 -8.49 -37.59 -21.33
N VAL A 345 -7.61 -37.87 -20.36
CA VAL A 345 -6.66 -36.92 -19.78
C VAL A 345 -5.24 -37.45 -19.95
N CYS A 346 -4.34 -36.58 -20.40
CA CYS A 346 -2.91 -36.89 -20.50
C CYS A 346 -2.25 -36.83 -19.12
N GLU A 347 -1.36 -37.79 -18.84
CA GLU A 347 -0.54 -37.81 -17.62
C GLU A 347 0.94 -37.71 -17.99
N PHE A 348 1.77 -37.25 -17.05
CA PHE A 348 3.22 -37.22 -17.25
C PHE A 348 3.79 -38.63 -17.37
N CYS A 349 4.77 -38.79 -18.26
CA CYS A 349 5.49 -40.06 -18.36
C CYS A 349 6.16 -40.42 -17.03
N PRO A 350 6.09 -41.69 -16.60
CA PRO A 350 6.85 -42.19 -15.45
C PRO A 350 8.36 -41.98 -15.60
N ALA A 351 9.09 -42.06 -14.48
CA ALA A 351 10.55 -41.96 -14.50
C ALA A 351 11.17 -42.95 -15.50
N GLN A 352 12.13 -42.46 -16.30
CA GLN A 352 12.82 -43.19 -17.37
C GLN A 352 11.97 -43.52 -18.62
N GLN A 353 10.78 -42.94 -18.77
CA GLN A 353 9.97 -43.02 -20.00
C GLN A 353 9.89 -41.65 -20.68
N TYR A 354 9.73 -41.64 -22.01
CA TYR A 354 9.52 -40.42 -22.80
C TYR A 354 8.39 -40.61 -23.79
N SER A 355 7.73 -39.51 -24.15
CA SER A 355 6.71 -39.42 -25.19
C SER A 355 6.99 -38.19 -26.03
N GLU A 356 7.03 -38.34 -27.35
CA GLU A 356 7.18 -37.19 -28.27
C GLU A 356 5.86 -36.48 -28.55
N GLY A 357 4.78 -36.88 -27.89
CA GLY A 357 3.47 -36.25 -28.03
C GLY A 357 2.69 -36.63 -29.28
N GLU A 358 3.12 -37.66 -30.04
CA GLU A 358 2.39 -38.14 -31.23
C GLU A 358 1.62 -39.45 -31.03
N GLN A 359 1.86 -40.15 -29.92
CA GLN A 359 1.38 -41.53 -29.78
C GLN A 359 -0.04 -41.60 -29.19
N ARG A 360 -1.00 -41.86 -30.10
CA ARG A 360 -2.17 -42.68 -29.80
C ARG A 360 -1.70 -44.12 -29.56
N GLY A 361 -1.56 -44.50 -28.29
CA GLY A 361 -1.53 -45.92 -27.87
C GLY A 361 -2.92 -46.51 -27.78
#